data_AF-A0A9N9Y0E5-F1
#
_entry.id   AF-A0A9N9Y0E5-F1
#
_cell.length_a   1.000
_cell.length_b   1.000
_cell.length_c   1.000
_cell.angle_alpha   90.00
_cell.angle_beta   90.00
_cell.angle_gamma   90.00
#
_symmetry.space_group_name_H-M   'P 1'
#
loop_
_entity.id
_entity.type
_entity.pdbx_description
1 polymer ?
#
loop_
_entity_poly.entity_id
_entity_poly.type
_entity_poly.pdbx_seq_one_letter_code
_entity_poly.pdbx_strand_id
1 'polypeptide(L)'
;MYVESLEPEKVTQPYPLVLIHGDFHSGKVWLDKPDGSPGWAAYFLKQGYHVYLVDLPGVGRSGKHPSSTGGNVAKLSSLTPQTVEQELTCPEKYPWHQASAWETVARHTQWPGDGRQGDPIFTQYMASVTVLETDPQEALSALLQRTGKAILIGEGTGCIMSWLTTDVMYGLVAGVLSIEPSGPPFGSARSRGRLYGHRAVFDPEVREWGLADIPLTYDPPLPKPQSIIPDPTVDRRNNPLFPLCEYTNPEDPRKSCFMQNPVRVTEGGEMIFHQLLHLKKVPHAVITAEASSHSIFDWATVAFMKQAGLQVSWLRLEELCIRGNGRLMFLEKNSDEIALVLHKWMARLPAVKQGMVMPAPAPSLEAIPKPVPGPKSAPAPHMDTSGPSSTPVVQPQGMEAQHQIEAGWQFV
;
A
#
# COMPACT_ATOMS: atom_id res chain seq x y z
N MET A 1 17.53 -4.10 4.64
CA MET A 1 17.01 -2.91 3.92
C MET A 1 18.16 -1.96 3.66
N TYR A 2 18.30 -1.51 2.43
CA TYR A 2 19.18 -0.43 2.01
C TYR A 2 18.46 0.90 2.21
N VAL A 3 19.21 1.90 2.69
CA VAL A 3 18.72 3.26 2.90
C VAL A 3 19.78 4.23 2.38
N GLU A 4 19.37 5.11 1.48
CA GLU A 4 20.17 6.24 1.01
C GLU A 4 19.77 7.48 1.82
N SER A 5 20.77 8.11 2.45
CA SER A 5 20.59 9.27 3.32
C SER A 5 21.13 10.49 2.59
N LEU A 6 20.27 11.44 2.27
CA LEU A 6 20.59 12.67 1.54
C LEU A 6 20.36 13.86 2.45
N GLU A 7 21.41 14.64 2.70
CA GLU A 7 21.37 15.80 3.57
C GLU A 7 21.49 17.10 2.75
N PRO A 8 20.67 18.12 3.03
CA PRO A 8 20.82 19.43 2.41
C PRO A 8 22.02 20.17 3.01
N GLU A 9 22.55 21.17 2.32
CA GLU A 9 23.64 22.01 2.85
C GLU A 9 23.30 22.62 4.22
N LYS A 10 22.02 22.92 4.44
CA LYS A 10 21.48 23.34 5.73
C LYS A 10 20.15 22.67 6.00
N VAL A 11 20.07 21.92 7.09
CA VAL A 11 18.79 21.38 7.60
C VAL A 11 18.00 22.51 8.24
N THR A 12 16.82 22.82 7.68
CA THR A 12 15.91 23.85 8.20
C THR A 12 14.56 23.28 8.64
N GLN A 13 14.31 22.01 8.35
CA GLN A 13 13.06 21.33 8.71
C GLN A 13 13.29 20.44 9.95
N PRO A 14 12.35 20.40 10.92
CA PRO A 14 12.54 19.63 12.14
C PRO A 14 12.53 18.12 11.98
N TYR A 15 11.83 17.62 10.97
CA TYR A 15 11.62 16.19 10.80
C TYR A 15 12.23 15.76 9.48
N PRO A 16 13.08 14.70 9.48
CA PRO A 16 13.48 14.08 8.23
C PRO A 16 12.28 13.45 7.52
N LEU A 17 12.41 13.27 6.21
CA LEU A 17 11.45 12.54 5.38
C LEU A 17 11.96 11.13 5.12
N VAL A 18 11.09 10.14 5.21
CA VAL A 18 11.35 8.78 4.72
C VAL A 18 10.44 8.54 3.51
N LEU A 19 11.03 8.42 2.33
CA LEU A 19 10.30 8.18 1.07
C LEU A 19 10.28 6.68 0.78
N ILE A 20 9.07 6.13 0.70
CA ILE A 20 8.78 4.69 0.67
C ILE A 20 8.07 4.34 -0.62
N HIS A 21 8.77 3.63 -1.51
CA HIS A 21 8.24 3.24 -2.81
C HIS A 21 7.13 2.17 -2.70
N GLY A 22 6.36 2.02 -3.77
CA GLY A 22 5.31 1.03 -3.91
C GLY A 22 5.78 -0.24 -4.62
N ASP A 23 4.80 -1.09 -4.99
CA ASP A 23 5.05 -2.21 -5.89
C ASP A 23 5.60 -1.69 -7.20
N PHE A 24 6.42 -2.49 -7.87
CA PHE A 24 6.99 -2.15 -9.18
C PHE A 24 8.05 -1.05 -9.15
N HIS A 25 8.40 -0.50 -7.99
CA HIS A 25 9.40 0.56 -7.83
C HIS A 25 10.48 0.20 -6.82
N SER A 26 11.53 1.01 -6.79
CA SER A 26 12.56 1.06 -5.73
C SER A 26 12.72 2.52 -5.30
N GLY A 27 13.59 2.81 -4.32
CA GLY A 27 13.90 4.17 -3.90
C GLY A 27 14.43 5.07 -5.03
N LYS A 28 14.86 4.49 -6.17
CA LYS A 28 15.21 5.24 -7.38
C LYS A 28 14.07 6.13 -7.89
N VAL A 29 12.81 5.75 -7.67
CA VAL A 29 11.63 6.49 -8.15
C VAL A 29 11.57 7.93 -7.61
N TRP A 30 12.23 8.17 -6.47
CA TRP A 30 12.28 9.49 -5.83
C TRP A 30 13.46 10.36 -6.30
N LEU A 31 14.48 9.77 -6.95
CA LEU A 31 15.73 10.43 -7.31
C LEU A 31 15.61 11.26 -8.59
N ASP A 32 15.37 10.59 -9.72
CA ASP A 32 15.31 11.20 -11.05
C ASP A 32 14.03 10.76 -11.75
N LYS A 33 13.41 11.68 -12.49
CA LYS A 33 12.28 11.38 -13.36
C LYS A 33 12.78 10.66 -14.63
N PRO A 34 11.91 9.91 -15.34
CA PRO A 34 12.30 9.17 -16.55
C PRO A 34 12.84 10.04 -17.69
N ASP A 35 12.52 11.33 -17.70
CA ASP A 35 13.05 12.31 -18.67
C ASP A 35 14.43 12.88 -18.27
N GLY A 36 15.00 12.42 -17.15
CA GLY A 36 16.29 12.85 -16.61
C GLY A 36 16.22 14.10 -15.73
N SER A 37 15.04 14.69 -15.54
CA SER A 37 14.88 15.81 -14.61
C SER A 37 14.91 15.35 -13.14
N PRO A 38 15.25 16.24 -12.17
CA PRO A 38 15.30 15.85 -10.76
C PRO A 38 13.93 15.46 -10.19
N GLY A 39 13.91 14.42 -9.36
CA GLY A 39 12.71 13.96 -8.64
C GLY A 39 12.47 14.66 -7.30
N TRP A 40 11.53 14.13 -6.53
CA TRP A 40 11.11 14.72 -5.25
C TRP A 40 12.19 14.73 -4.17
N ALA A 41 13.17 13.81 -4.20
CA ALA A 41 14.30 13.86 -3.28
C ALA A 41 15.06 15.20 -3.42
N ALA A 42 15.38 15.60 -4.65
CA ALA A 42 16.03 16.87 -4.94
C ALA A 42 15.15 18.07 -4.56
N TYR A 43 13.83 17.98 -4.78
CA TYR A 43 12.89 19.02 -4.35
C TYR A 43 12.93 19.23 -2.84
N PHE A 44 12.79 18.16 -2.04
CA PHE A 44 12.72 18.26 -0.58
C PHE A 44 14.07 18.63 0.05
N LEU A 45 15.20 18.22 -0.53
CA LEU A 45 16.52 18.72 -0.12
C LEU A 45 16.58 20.25 -0.25
N LYS A 46 16.08 20.82 -1.36
CA LYS A 46 16.02 22.28 -1.53
C LYS A 46 15.10 22.98 -0.52
N GLN A 47 14.12 22.28 0.04
CA GLN A 47 13.26 22.78 1.12
C GLN A 47 13.88 22.59 2.52
N GLY A 48 15.11 22.07 2.61
CA GLY A 48 15.87 21.91 3.84
C GLY A 48 15.48 20.67 4.67
N TYR A 49 14.86 19.67 4.05
CA TYR A 49 14.62 18.36 4.68
C TYR A 49 15.85 17.46 4.55
N HIS A 50 16.20 16.75 5.62
CA HIS A 50 17.01 15.52 5.51
C HIS A 50 16.10 14.42 4.94
N VAL A 51 16.52 13.77 3.85
CA VAL A 51 15.71 12.80 3.11
C VAL A 51 16.35 11.41 3.17
N TYR A 52 15.57 10.42 3.59
CA TYR A 52 15.92 9.00 3.53
C TYR A 52 15.11 8.33 2.42
N LEU A 53 15.80 7.72 1.46
CA LEU A 53 15.19 6.89 0.42
C LEU A 53 15.41 5.43 0.79
N VAL A 54 14.33 4.67 0.86
CA VAL A 54 14.44 3.23 1.15
C VAL A 54 14.31 2.44 -0.13
N ASP A 55 15.13 1.40 -0.27
CA ASP A 55 14.78 0.26 -1.11
C ASP A 55 14.23 -0.79 -0.13
N LEU A 56 12.95 -1.16 -0.21
CA LEU A 56 12.35 -2.14 0.71
C LEU A 56 13.10 -3.49 0.63
N PRO A 57 13.12 -4.31 1.69
CA PRO A 57 13.72 -5.64 1.68
C PRO A 57 13.31 -6.47 0.44
N GLY A 58 14.30 -7.11 -0.21
CA GLY A 58 14.08 -7.87 -1.44
C GLY A 58 14.13 -7.04 -2.74
N VAL A 59 14.18 -5.71 -2.66
CA VAL A 59 14.04 -4.81 -3.82
C VAL A 59 15.30 -3.99 -4.07
N GLY A 60 15.64 -3.73 -5.34
CA GLY A 60 16.73 -2.83 -5.71
C GLY A 60 18.06 -3.19 -5.03
N ARG A 61 18.61 -2.25 -4.26
CA ARG A 61 19.88 -2.40 -3.54
C ARG A 61 19.75 -3.23 -2.24
N SER A 62 18.54 -3.56 -1.80
CA SER A 62 18.30 -4.36 -0.59
C SER A 62 18.64 -5.84 -0.71
N GLY A 63 18.95 -6.35 -1.90
CA GLY A 63 19.31 -7.75 -2.15
C GLY A 63 18.20 -8.75 -1.77
N LYS A 64 18.29 -9.97 -2.28
CA LYS A 64 17.37 -11.06 -1.89
C LYS A 64 17.94 -11.81 -0.69
N HIS A 65 17.10 -12.13 0.30
CA HIS A 65 17.53 -12.96 1.41
C HIS A 65 17.65 -14.42 0.95
N PRO A 66 18.75 -15.14 1.26
CA PRO A 66 18.94 -16.53 0.80
C PRO A 66 17.94 -17.52 1.39
N SER A 67 17.29 -17.20 2.52
CA SER A 67 16.19 -17.99 3.10
C SER A 67 14.80 -17.59 2.61
N SER A 68 14.68 -16.68 1.63
CA SER A 68 13.43 -16.47 0.90
C SER A 68 13.19 -17.70 0.02
N THR A 69 12.85 -18.83 0.65
CA THR A 69 12.42 -20.05 -0.01
C THR A 69 11.10 -19.73 -0.70
N GLY A 70 11.17 -19.45 -2.01
CA GLY A 70 10.24 -19.90 -3.05
C GLY A 70 8.74 -20.08 -2.74
N GLY A 71 8.17 -19.40 -1.75
CA GLY A 71 6.75 -19.47 -1.42
C GLY A 71 6.00 -18.75 -2.53
N ASN A 72 5.46 -19.50 -3.49
CA ASN A 72 4.73 -19.00 -4.66
C ASN A 72 5.31 -17.73 -5.33
N VAL A 73 6.65 -17.57 -5.34
CA VAL A 73 7.36 -16.54 -6.12
C VAL A 73 7.05 -16.69 -7.62
N ALA A 74 6.53 -17.86 -8.03
CA ALA A 74 6.06 -18.19 -9.36
C ALA A 74 4.80 -17.41 -9.85
N LYS A 75 4.28 -16.42 -9.10
CA LYS A 75 3.12 -15.61 -9.52
C LYS A 75 3.27 -14.08 -9.42
N LEU A 76 4.45 -13.53 -9.11
CA LEU A 76 4.67 -12.09 -9.34
C LEU A 76 5.07 -11.88 -10.80
N SER A 77 4.06 -11.76 -11.66
CA SER A 77 4.28 -11.24 -13.01
C SER A 77 4.72 -9.78 -12.88
N SER A 78 5.91 -9.47 -13.38
CA SER A 78 6.30 -8.10 -13.69
C SER A 78 5.17 -7.41 -14.47
N LEU A 79 4.91 -6.13 -14.22
CA LEU A 79 3.99 -5.36 -15.06
C LEU A 79 4.43 -5.49 -16.52
N THR A 80 3.54 -5.96 -17.39
CA THR A 80 3.85 -6.01 -18.82
C THR A 80 3.99 -4.59 -19.35
N PRO A 81 4.84 -4.34 -20.36
CA PRO A 81 4.92 -3.02 -21.00
C PRO A 81 3.56 -2.50 -21.43
N GLN A 82 2.70 -3.38 -21.97
CA GLN A 82 1.32 -3.05 -22.32
C GLN A 82 0.50 -2.57 -21.12
N THR A 83 0.65 -3.19 -19.95
CA THR A 83 -0.04 -2.74 -18.72
C THR A 83 0.39 -1.35 -18.33
N VAL A 84 1.70 -1.10 -18.34
CA VAL A 84 2.26 0.20 -17.97
C VAL A 84 1.77 1.29 -18.93
N GLU A 85 1.83 1.02 -20.22
CA GLU A 85 1.35 1.93 -21.27
C GLU A 85 -0.14 2.26 -21.07
N GLN A 86 -0.95 1.24 -20.85
CA GLN A 86 -2.40 1.35 -20.76
C GLN A 86 -2.93 1.95 -19.46
N GLU A 87 -2.25 1.75 -18.33
CA GLU A 87 -2.77 2.13 -17.01
C GLU A 87 -1.98 3.25 -16.34
N LEU A 88 -0.73 3.53 -16.76
CA LEU A 88 0.16 4.46 -16.06
C LEU A 88 0.67 5.60 -16.94
N THR A 89 1.28 5.32 -18.09
CA THR A 89 2.07 6.33 -18.83
C THR A 89 1.30 7.03 -19.94
N CYS A 90 0.31 6.38 -20.57
CA CYS A 90 -0.61 7.07 -21.49
C CYS A 90 -2.02 6.47 -21.49
N PRO A 91 -2.65 6.28 -20.32
CA PRO A 91 -3.97 5.67 -20.22
C PRO A 91 -5.06 6.43 -20.98
N GLU A 92 -4.92 7.74 -21.23
CA GLU A 92 -5.88 8.56 -21.97
C GLU A 92 -6.10 8.10 -23.42
N LYS A 93 -5.15 7.34 -23.98
CA LYS A 93 -5.18 6.85 -25.37
C LYS A 93 -6.00 5.57 -25.54
N TYR A 94 -6.52 5.02 -24.44
CA TYR A 94 -7.26 3.77 -24.44
C TYR A 94 -8.74 3.99 -24.09
N PRO A 95 -9.65 3.13 -24.59
CA PRO A 95 -11.10 3.33 -24.45
C PRO A 95 -11.64 2.96 -23.05
N TRP A 96 -10.88 3.24 -21.98
CA TRP A 96 -11.29 2.98 -20.60
C TRP A 96 -12.62 3.63 -20.26
N HIS A 97 -12.85 4.88 -20.65
CA HIS A 97 -14.09 5.61 -20.40
C HIS A 97 -15.34 4.97 -21.04
N GLN A 98 -15.17 4.05 -21.99
CA GLN A 98 -16.27 3.31 -22.63
C GLN A 98 -16.53 1.97 -21.94
N ALA A 99 -15.50 1.38 -21.31
CA ALA A 99 -15.53 0.03 -20.75
C ALA A 99 -15.47 -0.01 -19.21
N SER A 100 -15.16 1.12 -18.55
CA SER A 100 -14.86 1.24 -17.13
C SER A 100 -15.42 2.54 -16.56
N ALA A 101 -15.63 2.55 -15.24
CA ALA A 101 -15.98 3.74 -14.46
C ALA A 101 -14.87 4.80 -14.40
N TRP A 102 -13.68 4.54 -14.95
CA TRP A 102 -12.54 5.47 -14.99
C TRP A 102 -12.73 6.58 -16.05
N GLU A 103 -13.75 7.42 -15.84
CA GLU A 103 -14.14 8.49 -16.76
C GLU A 103 -13.06 9.59 -16.90
N THR A 104 -12.35 9.90 -15.81
CA THR A 104 -11.36 11.00 -15.77
C THR A 104 -10.04 10.68 -16.47
N VAL A 105 -9.84 9.43 -16.90
CA VAL A 105 -8.64 8.96 -17.61
C VAL A 105 -8.27 9.83 -18.82
N ALA A 106 -9.28 10.34 -19.53
CA ALA A 106 -9.09 11.18 -20.72
C ALA A 106 -8.43 12.54 -20.42
N ARG A 107 -8.29 12.91 -19.14
CA ARG A 107 -7.65 14.15 -18.69
C ARG A 107 -6.16 13.99 -18.47
N HIS A 108 -5.62 12.78 -18.53
CA HIS A 108 -4.20 12.53 -18.30
C HIS A 108 -3.35 13.21 -19.37
N THR A 109 -2.46 14.11 -18.93
CA THR A 109 -1.70 15.00 -19.81
C THR A 109 -0.30 15.32 -19.29
N GLN A 110 0.06 14.86 -18.09
CA GLN A 110 1.28 15.29 -17.40
C GLN A 110 2.45 14.33 -17.53
N TRP A 111 2.27 13.15 -18.14
CA TRP A 111 3.40 12.28 -18.46
C TRP A 111 4.43 12.99 -19.37
N PRO A 112 5.73 12.88 -19.08
CA PRO A 112 6.76 13.39 -19.96
C PRO A 112 6.92 12.45 -21.18
N GLY A 113 6.65 12.96 -22.38
CA GLY A 113 6.76 12.19 -23.63
C GLY A 113 5.44 11.65 -24.17
N ASP A 114 5.51 10.65 -25.06
CA ASP A 114 4.34 9.98 -25.64
C ASP A 114 3.79 8.88 -24.72
N GLY A 115 4.62 8.34 -23.82
CA GLY A 115 4.21 7.32 -22.86
C GLY A 115 3.91 5.95 -23.46
N ARG A 116 4.13 5.77 -24.77
CA ARG A 116 3.98 4.48 -25.47
C ARG A 116 5.27 3.69 -25.51
N GLN A 117 5.15 2.38 -25.70
CA GLN A 117 6.28 1.55 -26.10
C GLN A 117 6.99 2.14 -27.34
N GLY A 118 8.30 2.28 -27.23
CA GLY A 118 9.15 2.92 -28.26
C GLY A 118 9.50 4.38 -27.96
N ASP A 119 8.79 5.06 -27.04
CA ASP A 119 9.23 6.34 -26.48
C ASP A 119 10.45 6.13 -25.56
N PRO A 120 11.58 6.83 -25.77
CA PRO A 120 12.74 6.73 -24.88
C PRO A 120 12.41 6.95 -23.40
N ILE A 121 11.45 7.83 -23.08
CA ILE A 121 11.07 8.11 -21.70
C ILE A 121 10.31 6.92 -21.09
N PHE A 122 9.42 6.30 -21.86
CA PHE A 122 8.76 5.05 -21.48
C PHE A 122 9.78 3.92 -21.28
N THR A 123 10.74 3.77 -22.20
CA THR A 123 11.81 2.77 -22.08
C THR A 123 12.63 2.97 -20.81
N GLN A 124 12.99 4.21 -20.50
CA GLN A 124 13.73 4.54 -19.28
C GLN A 124 12.92 4.23 -18.01
N TYR A 125 11.62 4.53 -18.01
CA TYR A 125 10.72 4.16 -16.91
C TYR A 125 10.64 2.65 -16.75
N MET A 126 10.41 1.89 -17.82
CA MET A 126 10.33 0.43 -17.78
C MET A 126 11.62 -0.22 -17.28
N ALA A 127 12.79 0.35 -17.58
CA ALA A 127 14.07 -0.13 -17.07
C ALA A 127 14.23 0.04 -15.54
N SER A 128 13.40 0.88 -14.91
CA SER A 128 13.39 1.09 -13.45
C SER A 128 12.42 0.19 -12.69
N VAL A 129 11.52 -0.52 -13.40
CA VAL A 129 10.46 -1.32 -12.79
C VAL A 129 11.03 -2.59 -12.15
N THR A 130 10.65 -2.87 -10.90
CA THR A 130 11.19 -4.01 -10.13
C THR A 130 10.17 -4.60 -9.15
N VAL A 131 10.30 -5.87 -8.75
CA VAL A 131 9.26 -6.59 -8.01
C VAL A 131 9.51 -6.55 -6.50
N LEU A 132 8.47 -6.31 -5.70
CA LEU A 132 8.50 -6.40 -4.23
C LEU A 132 8.41 -7.86 -3.78
N GLU A 133 9.27 -8.29 -2.84
CA GLU A 133 9.40 -9.72 -2.50
C GLU A 133 9.16 -10.08 -1.02
N THR A 134 9.23 -9.14 -0.07
CA THR A 134 9.20 -9.48 1.37
C THR A 134 8.54 -8.42 2.25
N ASP A 135 8.17 -8.80 3.48
CA ASP A 135 7.59 -7.91 4.51
C ASP A 135 8.63 -6.93 5.09
N PRO A 136 8.42 -5.61 4.95
CA PRO A 136 9.39 -4.59 5.35
C PRO A 136 9.18 -3.96 6.74
N GLN A 137 8.12 -4.32 7.50
CA GLN A 137 7.71 -3.55 8.69
C GLN A 137 8.83 -3.43 9.75
N GLU A 138 9.54 -4.52 10.02
CA GLU A 138 10.65 -4.54 10.99
C GLU A 138 11.80 -3.61 10.55
N ALA A 139 12.10 -3.58 9.25
CA ALA A 139 13.19 -2.79 8.72
C ALA A 139 12.89 -1.28 8.78
N LEU A 140 11.66 -0.87 8.51
CA LEU A 140 11.22 0.52 8.64
C LEU A 140 11.19 0.97 10.11
N SER A 141 10.80 0.07 11.03
CA SER A 141 10.85 0.34 12.47
C SER A 141 12.28 0.55 12.95
N ALA A 142 13.22 -0.29 12.51
CA ALA A 142 14.64 -0.13 12.81
C ALA A 142 15.23 1.17 12.21
N LEU A 143 14.75 1.61 11.04
CA LEU A 143 15.13 2.91 10.49
C LEU A 143 14.66 4.05 11.39
N LEU A 144 13.39 4.07 11.81
CA LEU A 144 12.86 5.11 12.70
C LEU A 144 13.59 5.18 14.04
N GLN A 145 14.00 4.04 14.59
CA GLN A 145 14.83 4.03 15.81
C GLN A 145 16.18 4.74 15.61
N ARG A 146 16.72 4.75 14.39
CA ARG A 146 17.99 5.42 14.05
C ARG A 146 17.80 6.88 13.65
N THR A 147 16.73 7.20 12.90
CA THR A 147 16.45 8.56 12.41
C THR A 147 15.70 9.41 13.42
N GLY A 148 15.15 8.80 14.47
CA GLY A 148 14.25 9.47 15.40
C GLY A 148 12.91 9.77 14.75
N LYS A 149 12.24 10.82 15.23
CA LYS A 149 10.89 11.15 14.79
C LYS A 149 10.90 11.69 13.35
N ALA A 150 10.16 11.05 12.43
CA ALA A 150 10.19 11.35 11.00
C ALA A 150 8.79 11.49 10.38
N ILE A 151 8.70 12.05 9.17
CA ILE A 151 7.49 12.03 8.33
C ILE A 151 7.64 10.92 7.30
N LEU A 152 6.62 10.06 7.18
CA LEU A 152 6.59 8.97 6.20
C LEU A 152 5.81 9.42 4.96
N ILE A 153 6.40 9.24 3.78
CA ILE A 153 5.75 9.51 2.49
C ILE A 153 5.79 8.21 1.70
N GLY A 154 4.62 7.61 1.49
CA GLY A 154 4.48 6.34 0.78
C GLY A 154 3.69 6.51 -0.51
N GLU A 155 3.96 5.66 -1.50
CA GLU A 155 3.10 5.46 -2.68
C GLU A 155 2.55 4.02 -2.70
N GLY A 156 1.30 3.82 -3.13
CA GLY A 156 0.73 2.47 -3.30
C GLY A 156 0.94 1.57 -2.07
N THR A 157 1.71 0.48 -2.22
CA THR A 157 2.08 -0.42 -1.11
C THR A 157 2.97 0.25 -0.05
N GLY A 158 3.80 1.22 -0.42
CA GLY A 158 4.54 2.05 0.51
C GLY A 158 3.65 2.85 1.47
N CYS A 159 2.41 3.19 1.06
CA CYS A 159 1.40 3.75 1.97
C CYS A 159 1.01 2.75 3.06
N ILE A 160 0.78 1.49 2.68
CA ILE A 160 0.39 0.41 3.60
C ILE A 160 1.52 0.18 4.60
N MET A 161 2.77 0.16 4.13
CA MET A 161 3.94 0.02 4.97
C MET A 161 4.14 1.22 5.91
N SER A 162 3.78 2.42 5.47
CA SER A 162 3.78 3.61 6.33
C SER A 162 2.76 3.47 7.47
N TRP A 163 1.57 2.96 7.19
CA TRP A 163 0.53 2.71 8.19
C TRP A 163 0.92 1.60 9.16
N LEU A 164 1.42 0.47 8.65
CA LEU A 164 1.89 -0.64 9.49
C LEU A 164 3.05 -0.21 10.39
N THR A 165 4.01 0.55 9.86
CA THR A 165 5.11 1.11 10.67
C THR A 165 4.58 2.09 11.71
N THR A 166 3.58 2.90 11.35
CA THR A 166 2.95 3.83 12.29
C THR A 166 2.21 3.10 13.40
N ASP A 167 1.57 1.97 13.11
CA ASP A 167 0.87 1.19 14.13
C ASP A 167 1.80 0.72 15.25
N VAL A 168 3.03 0.32 14.92
CA VAL A 168 4.03 -0.13 15.90
C VAL A 168 4.90 1.01 16.46
N MET A 169 5.14 2.07 15.68
CA MET A 169 6.10 3.13 16.01
C MET A 169 5.48 4.53 16.05
N TYR A 170 4.17 4.68 16.34
CA TYR A 170 3.44 5.97 16.30
C TYR A 170 4.14 7.12 17.05
N GLY A 171 4.90 6.84 18.12
CA GLY A 171 5.66 7.85 18.86
C GLY A 171 6.81 8.49 18.05
N LEU A 172 7.36 7.76 17.08
CA LEU A 172 8.42 8.19 16.16
C LEU A 172 7.89 8.64 14.79
N VAL A 173 6.57 8.74 14.60
CA VAL A 173 5.98 9.25 13.36
C VAL A 173 5.37 10.62 13.61
N ALA A 174 5.83 11.64 12.87
CA ALA A 174 5.30 13.00 12.94
C ALA A 174 4.07 13.21 12.06
N GLY A 175 3.97 12.46 10.96
CA GLY A 175 2.85 12.50 10.01
C GLY A 175 3.06 11.48 8.90
N VAL A 176 1.98 11.13 8.21
CA VAL A 176 1.99 10.20 7.06
C VAL A 176 1.32 10.84 5.86
N LEU A 177 2.00 10.87 4.72
CA LEU A 177 1.42 11.23 3.42
C LEU A 177 1.35 9.99 2.53
N SER A 178 0.13 9.61 2.15
CA SER A 178 -0.18 8.44 1.34
C SER A 178 -0.56 8.86 -0.08
N ILE A 179 0.32 8.62 -1.03
CA ILE A 179 0.11 8.90 -2.45
C ILE A 179 -0.60 7.69 -3.05
N GLU A 180 -1.89 7.87 -3.32
CA GLU A 180 -2.75 6.87 -3.95
C GLU A 180 -2.54 5.45 -3.38
N PRO A 181 -2.92 5.23 -2.11
CA PRO A 181 -2.72 3.97 -1.40
C PRO A 181 -3.44 2.82 -2.09
N SER A 182 -2.92 1.61 -1.92
CA SER A 182 -3.62 0.39 -2.36
C SER A 182 -4.99 0.30 -1.67
N GLY A 183 -6.07 0.35 -2.46
CA GLY A 183 -7.44 0.36 -1.97
C GLY A 183 -8.41 -0.27 -2.99
N PRO A 184 -9.72 -0.28 -2.70
CA PRO A 184 -10.38 0.17 -1.47
C PRO A 184 -10.26 -0.87 -0.32
N PRO A 185 -10.63 -0.51 0.92
CA PRO A 185 -10.71 -1.45 2.04
C PRO A 185 -11.54 -2.71 1.74
N PHE A 186 -11.11 -3.86 2.27
CA PHE A 186 -11.82 -5.15 2.22
C PHE A 186 -12.12 -5.73 0.82
N GLY A 187 -11.48 -5.24 -0.23
CA GLY A 187 -11.83 -5.67 -1.58
C GLY A 187 -11.14 -4.89 -2.68
N SER A 188 -11.70 -4.96 -3.89
CA SER A 188 -11.11 -4.37 -5.10
C SER A 188 -12.10 -3.46 -5.82
N ALA A 189 -11.61 -2.36 -6.38
CA ALA A 189 -12.40 -1.55 -7.30
C ALA A 189 -12.47 -2.14 -8.72
N ARG A 190 -11.73 -3.24 -8.98
CA ARG A 190 -11.75 -3.92 -10.27
C ARG A 190 -12.85 -4.97 -10.29
N SER A 191 -13.70 -4.91 -11.31
CA SER A 191 -14.72 -5.93 -11.60
C SER A 191 -14.33 -6.68 -12.87
N ARG A 192 -14.47 -8.02 -12.87
CA ARG A 192 -14.22 -8.89 -14.04
C ARG A 192 -12.92 -8.55 -14.80
N GLY A 193 -11.77 -8.78 -14.17
CA GLY A 193 -10.46 -8.49 -14.77
C GLY A 193 -9.92 -7.12 -14.35
N ARG A 194 -9.55 -6.26 -15.31
CA ARG A 194 -8.86 -4.97 -15.07
C ARG A 194 -9.75 -3.73 -15.12
N LEU A 195 -11.06 -3.90 -15.32
CA LEU A 195 -12.00 -2.78 -15.45
C LEU A 195 -12.35 -2.22 -14.07
N TYR A 196 -12.08 -0.94 -13.85
CA TYR A 196 -12.50 -0.24 -12.64
C TYR A 196 -14.02 -0.03 -12.67
N GLY A 197 -14.71 -0.41 -11.60
CA GLY A 197 -16.15 -0.26 -11.43
C GLY A 197 -16.47 0.76 -10.34
N HIS A 198 -17.68 1.33 -10.38
CA HIS A 198 -18.14 2.23 -9.32
C HIS A 198 -18.35 1.51 -7.98
N ARG A 199 -18.67 0.21 -8.02
CA ARG A 199 -18.93 -0.60 -6.84
C ARG A 199 -17.73 -1.47 -6.54
N ALA A 200 -17.17 -1.34 -5.35
CA ALA A 200 -16.14 -2.25 -4.89
C ALA A 200 -16.68 -3.68 -4.83
N VAL A 201 -15.82 -4.64 -5.13
CA VAL A 201 -16.08 -6.06 -5.00
C VAL A 201 -15.38 -6.53 -3.73
N PHE A 202 -16.15 -7.08 -2.78
CA PHE A 202 -15.60 -7.64 -1.55
C PHE A 202 -14.68 -8.81 -1.88
N ASP A 203 -13.54 -8.86 -1.20
CA ASP A 203 -12.60 -9.98 -1.28
C ASP A 203 -12.06 -10.26 0.13
N PRO A 204 -12.40 -11.42 0.73
CA PRO A 204 -11.99 -11.74 2.09
C PRO A 204 -10.48 -11.95 2.24
N GLU A 205 -9.75 -12.15 1.14
CA GLU A 205 -8.29 -12.32 1.15
C GLU A 205 -7.53 -11.00 0.94
N VAL A 206 -8.25 -9.88 0.71
CA VAL A 206 -7.66 -8.57 0.43
C VAL A 206 -8.04 -7.56 1.49
N ARG A 207 -7.03 -7.01 2.14
CA ARG A 207 -7.06 -6.02 3.20
C ARG A 207 -8.05 -6.40 4.28
N GLU A 208 -7.91 -7.63 4.80
CA GLU A 208 -8.82 -8.17 5.82
C GLU A 208 -8.85 -7.31 7.09
N TRP A 209 -7.79 -6.53 7.37
CA TRP A 209 -7.69 -5.56 8.48
C TRP A 209 -8.11 -4.14 8.09
N GLY A 210 -8.88 -3.99 7.01
CA GLY A 210 -9.40 -2.73 6.48
C GLY A 210 -8.41 -2.00 5.59
N LEU A 211 -7.27 -1.57 6.14
CA LEU A 211 -6.24 -0.86 5.38
C LEU A 211 -5.12 -1.77 4.86
N ALA A 212 -4.93 -2.94 5.47
CA ALA A 212 -3.79 -3.81 5.22
C ALA A 212 -4.18 -5.29 5.29
N ASP A 213 -3.37 -6.14 4.67
CA ASP A 213 -3.43 -7.60 4.82
C ASP A 213 -2.75 -8.07 6.11
N ILE A 214 -1.99 -7.18 6.74
CA ILE A 214 -1.23 -7.43 7.97
C ILE A 214 -1.99 -6.82 9.15
N PRO A 215 -2.02 -7.46 10.34
CA PRO A 215 -2.72 -6.96 11.50
C PRO A 215 -2.41 -5.51 11.88
N LEU A 216 -3.49 -4.77 12.18
CA LEU A 216 -3.46 -3.41 12.74
C LEU A 216 -4.11 -3.41 14.13
N THR A 217 -3.69 -2.47 14.99
CA THR A 217 -4.17 -2.39 16.37
C THR A 217 -5.47 -1.59 16.46
N TYR A 218 -6.55 -2.26 16.91
CA TYR A 218 -7.88 -1.67 17.06
C TYR A 218 -8.32 -1.53 18.53
N ASP A 219 -9.17 -0.53 18.79
CA ASP A 219 -9.94 -0.34 20.02
C ASP A 219 -11.41 -0.01 19.70
N PRO A 220 -12.41 -0.77 20.19
CA PRO A 220 -12.27 -2.04 20.90
C PRO A 220 -11.47 -3.08 20.09
N PRO A 221 -10.78 -4.04 20.73
CA PRO A 221 -9.99 -5.03 20.02
C PRO A 221 -10.87 -5.94 19.15
N LEU A 222 -10.33 -6.35 17.99
CA LEU A 222 -10.97 -7.33 17.10
C LEU A 222 -10.90 -8.75 17.69
N PRO A 223 -11.83 -9.65 17.31
CA PRO A 223 -11.77 -11.06 17.70
C PRO A 223 -10.44 -11.71 17.30
N LYS A 224 -9.95 -12.66 18.10
CA LYS A 224 -8.71 -13.38 17.77
C LYS A 224 -8.95 -14.29 16.55
N PRO A 225 -8.02 -14.35 15.57
CA PRO A 225 -8.15 -15.24 14.41
C PRO A 225 -8.39 -16.71 14.77
N GLN A 226 -7.80 -17.20 15.87
CA GLN A 226 -7.91 -18.58 16.35
C GLN A 226 -9.30 -18.95 16.90
N SER A 227 -10.15 -17.98 17.23
CA SER A 227 -11.55 -18.21 17.61
C SER A 227 -12.50 -18.29 16.41
N ILE A 228 -11.99 -18.07 15.19
CA ILE A 228 -12.74 -18.16 13.95
C ILE A 228 -12.55 -19.59 13.45
N ILE A 229 -13.45 -20.50 13.86
CA ILE A 229 -13.52 -21.83 13.25
C ILE A 229 -13.85 -21.60 11.77
N PRO A 230 -13.05 -22.12 10.81
CA PRO A 230 -13.42 -22.10 9.40
C PRO A 230 -14.65 -22.98 9.25
N ASP A 231 -15.82 -22.39 9.39
CA ASP A 231 -17.08 -23.05 9.11
C ASP A 231 -17.29 -22.95 7.60
N PRO A 232 -17.26 -24.07 6.85
CA PRO A 232 -17.46 -24.08 5.41
C PRO A 232 -18.87 -23.63 4.98
N THR A 233 -19.78 -23.37 5.94
CA THR A 233 -21.10 -22.78 5.73
C THR A 233 -21.13 -21.26 5.93
N VAL A 234 -20.05 -20.65 6.44
CA VAL A 234 -19.94 -19.18 6.55
C VAL A 234 -19.87 -18.59 5.15
N ASP A 235 -20.84 -17.71 4.91
CA ASP A 235 -20.96 -16.95 3.68
C ASP A 235 -19.64 -16.22 3.37
N ARG A 236 -19.00 -16.57 2.26
CA ARG A 236 -17.78 -15.92 1.75
C ARG A 236 -17.98 -14.43 1.40
N ARG A 237 -19.17 -13.88 1.64
CA ARG A 237 -19.50 -12.45 1.60
C ARG A 237 -19.25 -11.71 2.92
N ASN A 238 -18.66 -12.36 3.92
CA ASN A 238 -18.43 -11.74 5.23
C ASN A 238 -16.96 -11.78 5.63
N ASN A 239 -16.48 -10.69 6.23
CA ASN A 239 -15.14 -10.63 6.81
C ASN A 239 -15.19 -11.26 8.21
N PRO A 240 -14.25 -12.14 8.58
CA PRO A 240 -14.31 -12.85 9.85
C PRO A 240 -13.94 -11.97 11.06
N LEU A 241 -13.24 -10.86 10.83
CA LEU A 241 -12.81 -9.89 11.85
C LEU A 241 -13.84 -8.77 12.03
N PHE A 242 -14.51 -8.37 10.94
CA PHE A 242 -15.46 -7.26 10.92
C PHE A 242 -16.84 -7.72 10.45
N PRO A 243 -17.93 -7.39 11.16
CA PRO A 243 -19.21 -7.30 10.50
C PRO A 243 -19.15 -6.14 9.51
N LEU A 244 -19.31 -6.40 8.21
CA LEU A 244 -19.24 -5.35 7.17
C LEU A 244 -20.63 -4.91 6.71
N CYS A 245 -20.73 -3.68 6.22
CA CYS A 245 -21.87 -3.18 5.48
C CYS A 245 -21.45 -2.55 4.15
N GLU A 246 -22.34 -2.59 3.17
CA GLU A 246 -22.17 -1.79 1.96
C GLU A 246 -22.43 -0.32 2.31
N TYR A 247 -21.49 0.54 1.91
CA TYR A 247 -21.52 1.96 2.13
C TYR A 247 -21.49 2.70 0.80
N THR A 248 -22.55 3.46 0.54
CA THR A 248 -22.68 4.29 -0.66
C THR A 248 -21.98 5.63 -0.45
N ASN A 249 -21.22 6.07 -1.45
CA ASN A 249 -20.57 7.38 -1.40
C ASN A 249 -21.62 8.50 -1.31
N PRO A 250 -21.54 9.39 -0.30
CA PRO A 250 -22.47 10.51 -0.17
C PRO A 250 -22.41 11.54 -1.31
N GLU A 251 -21.25 11.71 -1.95
CA GLU A 251 -21.04 12.66 -3.04
C GLU A 251 -21.40 12.09 -4.42
N ASP A 252 -21.35 10.76 -4.60
CA ASP A 252 -21.69 10.08 -5.85
C ASP A 252 -22.39 8.74 -5.58
N PRO A 253 -23.73 8.69 -5.57
CA PRO A 253 -24.51 7.50 -5.25
C PRO A 253 -24.28 6.29 -6.18
N ARG A 254 -23.60 6.48 -7.32
CA ARG A 254 -23.19 5.37 -8.19
C ARG A 254 -22.09 4.53 -7.55
N LYS A 255 -21.28 5.13 -6.66
CA LYS A 255 -20.12 4.52 -6.04
C LYS A 255 -20.48 3.87 -4.70
N SER A 256 -20.02 2.63 -4.48
CA SER A 256 -20.17 1.94 -3.20
C SER A 256 -18.92 1.14 -2.81
N CYS A 257 -18.76 0.90 -1.52
CA CYS A 257 -17.65 0.15 -0.93
C CYS A 257 -18.09 -0.62 0.31
N PHE A 258 -17.16 -1.27 1.01
CA PHE A 258 -17.43 -1.98 2.26
C PHE A 258 -16.82 -1.21 3.44
N MET A 259 -17.61 -1.09 4.51
CA MET A 259 -17.26 -0.37 5.75
C MET A 259 -17.58 -1.23 6.97
N GLN A 260 -17.12 -0.81 8.14
CA GLN A 260 -17.46 -1.48 9.40
C GLN A 260 -18.95 -1.26 9.72
N ASN A 261 -19.65 -2.32 10.12
CA ASN A 261 -20.84 -2.16 10.94
C ASN A 261 -20.46 -1.68 12.35
N PRO A 262 -21.36 -0.97 13.04
CA PRO A 262 -21.10 -0.57 14.42
C PRO A 262 -20.95 -1.79 15.32
N VAL A 263 -19.94 -1.76 16.19
CA VAL A 263 -19.74 -2.71 17.29
C VAL A 263 -20.96 -2.70 18.21
N ARG A 264 -21.47 -1.50 18.49
CA ARG A 264 -22.70 -1.27 19.23
C ARG A 264 -23.27 0.11 18.91
N VAL A 265 -24.55 0.28 19.18
CA VAL A 265 -25.23 1.58 19.18
C VAL A 265 -25.52 1.95 20.63
N THR A 266 -25.17 3.16 21.06
CA THR A 266 -25.47 3.63 22.42
C THR A 266 -26.96 3.88 22.58
N GLU A 267 -27.45 4.02 23.82
CA GLU A 267 -28.86 4.37 24.07
C GLU A 267 -29.27 5.70 23.41
N GLY A 268 -28.32 6.61 23.19
CA GLY A 268 -28.51 7.87 22.47
C GLY A 268 -28.43 7.76 20.94
N GLY A 269 -28.29 6.55 20.39
CA GLY A 269 -28.20 6.32 18.95
C GLY A 269 -26.80 6.51 18.34
N GLU A 270 -25.77 6.75 19.16
CA GLU A 270 -24.40 6.90 18.68
C GLU A 270 -23.83 5.55 18.24
N MET A 271 -23.31 5.48 17.02
CA MET A 271 -22.69 4.28 16.47
C MET A 271 -21.21 4.22 16.88
N ILE A 272 -20.82 3.14 17.56
CA ILE A 272 -19.44 2.91 17.99
C ILE A 272 -18.79 1.92 17.01
N PHE A 273 -17.67 2.31 16.40
CA PHE A 273 -16.90 1.48 15.45
C PHE A 273 -15.53 1.12 16.03
N HIS A 274 -14.86 0.10 15.50
CA HIS A 274 -13.47 -0.15 15.86
C HIS A 274 -12.59 1.00 15.36
N GLN A 275 -11.75 1.50 16.25
CA GLN A 275 -10.85 2.63 16.01
C GLN A 275 -9.42 2.12 15.87
N LEU A 276 -8.67 2.62 14.88
CA LEU A 276 -7.25 2.31 14.72
C LEU A 276 -6.45 3.04 15.80
N LEU A 277 -6.16 2.34 16.90
CA LEU A 277 -5.75 2.89 18.19
C LEU A 277 -4.46 3.74 18.10
N HIS A 278 -3.50 3.30 17.30
CA HIS A 278 -2.21 3.97 17.17
C HIS A 278 -2.18 4.96 16.01
N LEU A 279 -2.73 4.60 14.84
CA LEU A 279 -2.78 5.50 13.69
C LEU A 279 -3.56 6.78 13.98
N LYS A 280 -4.66 6.73 14.76
CA LYS A 280 -5.42 7.95 15.12
C LYS A 280 -4.62 8.98 15.92
N LYS A 281 -3.45 8.61 16.47
CA LYS A 281 -2.55 9.51 17.20
C LYS A 281 -1.66 10.35 16.28
N VAL A 282 -1.62 10.05 14.98
CA VAL A 282 -0.75 10.69 13.99
C VAL A 282 -1.60 11.39 12.91
N PRO A 283 -1.24 12.60 12.45
CA PRO A 283 -1.90 13.26 11.33
C PRO A 283 -1.63 12.54 10.01
N HIS A 284 -2.67 12.38 9.18
CA HIS A 284 -2.58 11.69 7.89
C HIS A 284 -3.06 12.58 6.73
N ALA A 285 -2.46 12.39 5.55
CA ALA A 285 -2.96 12.88 4.28
C ALA A 285 -3.03 11.76 3.25
N VAL A 286 -4.09 11.76 2.44
CA VAL A 286 -4.20 10.92 1.23
C VAL A 286 -4.22 11.85 0.03
N ILE A 287 -3.40 11.56 -0.97
CA ILE A 287 -3.25 12.36 -2.19
C ILE A 287 -3.74 11.53 -3.37
N THR A 288 -4.66 12.10 -4.14
CA THR A 288 -5.29 11.42 -5.28
C THR A 288 -5.20 12.32 -6.51
N ALA A 289 -4.69 11.80 -7.62
CA ALA A 289 -4.61 12.53 -8.87
C ALA A 289 -5.90 12.40 -9.71
N GLU A 290 -6.20 13.47 -10.45
CA GLU A 290 -7.44 13.63 -11.21
C GLU A 290 -7.66 12.50 -12.22
N ALA A 291 -6.65 12.19 -13.01
CA ALA A 291 -6.73 11.24 -14.12
C ALA A 291 -6.27 9.84 -13.72
N SER A 292 -5.91 9.59 -12.46
CA SER A 292 -5.60 8.26 -11.96
C SER A 292 -6.86 7.42 -11.78
N SER A 293 -6.72 6.09 -11.89
CA SER A 293 -7.80 5.16 -11.56
C SER A 293 -8.19 5.21 -10.08
N HIS A 294 -7.31 5.74 -9.23
CA HIS A 294 -7.57 5.98 -7.80
C HIS A 294 -8.69 7.00 -7.54
N SER A 295 -8.98 7.88 -8.50
CA SER A 295 -10.14 8.78 -8.45
C SER A 295 -11.49 8.03 -8.30
N ILE A 296 -11.50 6.73 -8.62
CA ILE A 296 -12.68 5.87 -8.51
C ILE A 296 -12.90 5.35 -7.08
N PHE A 297 -11.84 5.15 -6.29
CA PHE A 297 -11.92 4.39 -5.05
C PHE A 297 -11.17 4.94 -3.84
N ASP A 298 -10.25 5.91 -3.96
CA ASP A 298 -9.54 6.47 -2.81
C ASP A 298 -10.49 7.13 -1.79
N TRP A 299 -11.66 7.59 -2.24
CA TRP A 299 -12.72 8.09 -1.36
C TRP A 299 -13.14 7.05 -0.31
N ALA A 300 -13.16 5.77 -0.67
CA ALA A 300 -13.54 4.68 0.23
C ALA A 300 -12.45 4.45 1.28
N THR A 301 -11.18 4.51 0.88
CA THR A 301 -10.05 4.47 1.83
C THR A 301 -10.14 5.61 2.83
N VAL A 302 -10.36 6.85 2.36
CA VAL A 302 -10.49 8.03 3.22
C VAL A 302 -11.70 7.92 4.16
N ALA A 303 -12.84 7.46 3.66
CA ALA A 303 -14.04 7.27 4.48
C ALA A 303 -13.82 6.22 5.57
N PHE A 304 -13.15 5.10 5.26
CA PHE A 304 -12.81 4.09 6.26
C PHE A 304 -11.84 4.61 7.31
N MET A 305 -10.79 5.33 6.90
CA MET A 305 -9.84 5.94 7.85
C MET A 305 -10.55 6.88 8.82
N LYS A 306 -11.50 7.69 8.34
CA LYS A 306 -12.32 8.57 9.18
C LYS A 306 -13.24 7.78 10.12
N GLN A 307 -13.90 6.73 9.62
CA GLN A 307 -14.74 5.84 10.45
C GLN A 307 -13.92 5.16 11.57
N ALA A 308 -12.68 4.78 11.26
CA ALA A 308 -11.71 4.20 12.19
C ALA A 308 -10.99 5.24 13.07
N GLY A 309 -11.43 6.49 13.07
CA GLY A 309 -11.00 7.52 14.03
C GLY A 309 -9.79 8.35 13.63
N LEU A 310 -9.27 8.22 12.41
CA LEU A 310 -8.12 9.01 11.96
C LEU A 310 -8.54 10.43 11.58
N GLN A 311 -7.68 11.40 11.89
CA GLN A 311 -7.72 12.73 11.29
C GLN A 311 -6.99 12.69 9.93
N VAL A 312 -7.77 12.68 8.85
CA VAL A 312 -7.25 12.56 7.48
C VAL A 312 -7.58 13.79 6.63
N SER A 313 -6.55 14.38 6.02
CA SER A 313 -6.71 15.35 4.94
C SER A 313 -6.78 14.60 3.60
N TRP A 314 -7.87 14.75 2.84
CA TRP A 314 -7.92 14.23 1.48
C TRP A 314 -7.57 15.36 0.51
N LEU A 315 -6.42 15.23 -0.16
CA LEU A 315 -5.88 16.21 -1.08
C LEU A 315 -6.11 15.71 -2.51
N ARG A 316 -7.28 16.07 -3.06
CA ARG A 316 -7.62 15.86 -4.46
C ARG A 316 -6.95 16.94 -5.31
N LEU A 317 -6.05 16.55 -6.21
CA LEU A 317 -5.22 17.52 -6.94
C LEU A 317 -6.05 18.50 -7.77
N GLU A 318 -7.16 18.03 -8.36
CA GLU A 318 -8.07 18.84 -9.16
C GLU A 318 -8.77 19.97 -8.39
N GLU A 319 -8.93 19.80 -7.08
CA GLU A 319 -9.49 20.82 -6.17
C GLU A 319 -8.44 21.86 -5.76
N LEU A 320 -7.17 21.51 -5.91
CA LEU A 320 -6.03 22.39 -5.69
C LEU A 320 -5.54 23.03 -7.00
N CYS A 321 -6.34 22.93 -8.08
CA CYS A 321 -6.04 23.42 -9.41
C CYS A 321 -4.81 22.77 -10.07
N ILE A 322 -4.37 21.59 -9.60
CA ILE A 322 -3.34 20.78 -10.22
C ILE A 322 -4.05 19.70 -11.04
N ARG A 323 -3.92 19.73 -12.37
CA ARG A 323 -4.77 18.95 -13.28
C ARG A 323 -3.98 18.05 -14.22
N GLY A 324 -4.65 16.98 -14.63
CA GLY A 324 -4.18 16.04 -15.65
C GLY A 324 -3.11 15.05 -15.19
N ASN A 325 -2.89 14.95 -13.88
CA ASN A 325 -1.97 14.00 -13.29
C ASN A 325 -2.56 12.57 -13.24
N GLY A 326 -1.71 11.58 -13.49
CA GLY A 326 -2.00 10.17 -13.37
C GLY A 326 -1.42 9.57 -12.09
N ARG A 327 -1.33 8.24 -12.03
CA ARG A 327 -0.82 7.52 -10.85
C ARG A 327 0.65 7.78 -10.57
N LEU A 328 1.44 8.06 -11.60
CA LEU A 328 2.87 8.34 -11.48
C LEU A 328 3.15 9.84 -11.28
N MET A 329 2.27 10.54 -10.56
CA MET A 329 2.29 11.99 -10.41
C MET A 329 3.63 12.59 -9.92
N PHE A 330 4.44 11.79 -9.22
CA PHE A 330 5.78 12.15 -8.75
C PHE A 330 6.84 12.16 -9.88
N LEU A 331 6.60 11.45 -10.98
CA LEU A 331 7.43 11.40 -12.20
C LEU A 331 6.95 12.35 -13.31
N GLU A 332 5.79 12.98 -13.12
CA GLU A 332 5.14 13.79 -14.14
C GLU A 332 5.71 15.22 -14.22
N LYS A 333 5.43 15.93 -15.33
CA LYS A 333 6.02 17.23 -15.67
C LYS A 333 5.85 18.28 -14.56
N ASN A 334 4.67 18.33 -13.95
CA ASN A 334 4.32 19.28 -12.89
C ASN A 334 4.48 18.68 -11.47
N SER A 335 5.26 17.61 -11.29
CA SER A 335 5.36 16.94 -10.00
C SER A 335 5.88 17.81 -8.86
N ASP A 336 6.63 18.88 -9.17
CA ASP A 336 7.11 19.86 -8.19
C ASP A 336 5.97 20.71 -7.59
N GLU A 337 4.88 20.93 -8.34
CA GLU A 337 3.66 21.59 -7.82
C GLU A 337 2.99 20.71 -6.76
N ILE A 338 3.01 19.39 -6.95
CA ILE A 338 2.47 18.42 -6.00
C ILE A 338 3.38 18.34 -4.77
N ALA A 339 4.71 18.30 -4.97
CA ALA A 339 5.66 18.33 -3.86
C ALA A 339 5.49 19.60 -2.99
N LEU A 340 5.14 20.74 -3.60
CA LEU A 340 4.79 21.96 -2.87
C LEU A 340 3.53 21.80 -2.01
N VAL A 341 2.50 21.10 -2.50
CA VAL A 341 1.30 20.78 -1.72
C VAL A 341 1.68 19.93 -0.50
N LEU A 342 2.52 18.90 -0.69
CA LEU A 342 2.98 18.04 0.41
C LEU A 342 3.78 18.85 1.43
N HIS A 343 4.71 19.70 0.98
CA HIS A 343 5.48 20.60 1.83
C HIS A 343 4.57 21.53 2.66
N LYS A 344 3.57 22.16 2.02
CA LYS A 344 2.61 23.03 2.72
C LYS A 344 1.77 22.27 3.75
N TRP A 345 1.43 21.02 3.49
CA TRP A 345 0.73 20.18 4.46
C TRP A 345 1.65 19.86 5.65
N MET A 346 2.88 19.42 5.39
CA MET A 346 3.88 19.11 6.43
C MET A 346 4.22 20.33 7.30
N ALA A 347 4.27 21.53 6.72
CA ALA A 347 4.50 22.77 7.44
C ALA A 347 3.44 23.10 8.50
N ARG A 348 2.26 22.44 8.45
CA ARG A 348 1.18 22.63 9.43
C ARG A 348 1.28 21.69 10.63
N LEU A 349 2.21 20.73 10.62
CA LEU A 349 2.41 19.82 11.75
C LEU A 349 2.84 20.61 13.01
N PRO A 350 2.39 20.21 14.21
CA PRO A 350 2.51 21.05 15.41
C PRO A 350 3.93 21.55 15.73
N ALA A 351 4.95 20.69 15.64
CA ALA A 351 6.33 21.11 15.94
C ALA A 351 6.95 22.00 14.85
N VAL A 352 6.51 21.87 13.59
CA VAL A 352 6.96 22.76 12.51
C VAL A 352 6.40 24.17 12.74
N LYS A 353 5.12 24.27 13.12
CA LYS A 353 4.49 25.56 13.47
C LYS A 353 5.18 26.27 14.65
N GLN A 354 5.78 25.51 15.55
CA GLN A 354 6.50 26.04 16.72
C GLN A 354 7.94 26.45 16.40
N GLY A 355 8.39 26.32 15.14
CA GLY A 355 9.74 26.70 14.72
C GLY A 355 10.84 25.84 15.36
N MET A 356 10.49 24.66 15.88
CA MET A 356 11.47 23.73 16.42
C MET A 356 12.31 23.19 15.26
N VAL A 357 13.62 23.09 15.43
CA VAL A 357 14.50 22.28 14.58
C VAL A 357 15.05 21.21 15.50
N MET A 358 14.70 19.94 15.24
CA MET A 358 15.25 18.84 16.02
C MET A 358 16.68 18.60 15.55
N PRO A 359 17.65 18.41 16.46
CA PRO A 359 18.99 18.01 16.06
C PRO A 359 18.90 16.67 15.32
N ALA A 360 19.57 16.57 14.17
CA ALA A 360 19.74 15.29 13.50
C ALA A 360 20.37 14.30 14.51
N PRO A 361 19.83 13.08 14.66
CA PRO A 361 20.45 12.11 15.54
C PRO A 361 21.89 11.87 15.07
N ALA A 362 22.83 11.86 16.02
CA ALA A 362 24.19 11.47 15.74
C ALA A 362 24.19 10.07 15.11
N PRO A 363 25.02 9.80 14.08
CA PRO A 363 25.15 8.46 13.52
C PRO A 363 25.86 7.55 14.54
N SER A 364 25.18 7.08 15.57
CA SER A 364 25.71 6.05 16.45
C SER A 364 25.55 4.69 15.76
N LEU A 365 26.64 4.20 15.18
CA LEU A 365 26.80 2.81 14.70
C LEU A 365 26.98 1.81 15.87
N GLU A 366 26.43 2.10 17.05
CA GLU A 366 26.49 1.14 18.15
C GLU A 366 25.59 -0.05 17.83
N ALA A 367 26.20 -1.24 17.87
CA ALA A 367 25.59 -2.49 17.48
C ALA A 367 24.32 -2.75 18.28
N ILE A 368 23.18 -2.74 17.59
CA ILE A 368 21.92 -3.24 18.14
C ILE A 368 22.15 -4.72 18.51
N PRO A 369 21.91 -5.14 19.76
CA PRO A 369 22.03 -6.54 20.13
C PRO A 369 21.12 -7.38 19.23
N LYS A 370 21.68 -8.44 18.64
CA LYS A 370 20.94 -9.35 17.75
C LYS A 370 19.64 -9.77 18.44
N PRO A 371 18.50 -9.80 17.72
CA PRO A 371 17.25 -10.29 18.28
C PRO A 371 17.47 -11.70 18.85
N VAL A 372 17.06 -11.89 20.10
CA VAL A 372 17.06 -13.20 20.74
C VAL A 372 16.09 -14.08 19.94
N PRO A 373 16.50 -15.27 19.46
CA PRO A 373 15.59 -16.16 18.76
C PRO A 373 14.41 -16.46 19.69
N GLY A 374 13.19 -16.25 19.20
CA GLY A 374 11.99 -16.72 19.88
C GLY A 374 12.09 -18.22 20.19
N PRO A 375 11.37 -18.72 21.22
CA PRO A 375 11.47 -20.11 21.64
C PRO A 375 11.17 -21.02 20.45
N LYS A 376 12.14 -21.88 20.10
CA LYS A 376 11.94 -22.96 19.13
C LYS A 376 10.78 -23.80 19.66
N SER A 377 9.70 -23.93 18.89
CA SER A 377 8.66 -24.91 19.15
C SER A 377 9.33 -26.29 19.21
N ALA A 378 9.19 -26.95 20.36
CA ALA A 378 9.65 -28.32 20.52
C ALA A 378 8.88 -29.22 19.53
N PRO A 379 9.54 -30.20 18.89
CA PRO A 379 8.85 -31.17 18.07
C PRO A 379 7.90 -31.99 18.96
N ALA A 380 6.65 -32.14 18.52
CA ALA A 380 5.64 -32.94 19.21
C ALA A 380 6.12 -34.41 19.33
N PRO A 381 5.85 -35.09 20.46
CA PRO A 381 6.29 -36.46 20.66
C PRO A 381 5.55 -37.43 19.73
N HIS A 382 6.30 -38.35 19.14
CA HIS A 382 5.78 -39.49 18.38
C HIS A 382 4.84 -40.32 19.28
N MET A 383 3.58 -40.45 18.89
CA MET A 383 2.71 -41.50 19.41
C MET A 383 2.99 -42.80 18.66
N ASP A 384 3.49 -43.76 19.42
CA ASP A 384 3.70 -45.16 19.09
C ASP A 384 2.34 -45.88 19.10
N THR A 385 1.93 -46.49 17.99
CA THR A 385 0.70 -47.31 17.91
C THR A 385 1.05 -48.76 17.57
N SER A 386 1.33 -49.53 18.62
CA SER A 386 1.53 -50.98 18.55
C SER A 386 0.21 -51.76 18.57
N GLY A 387 -0.27 -52.16 17.38
CA GLY A 387 -0.98 -53.43 17.00
C GLY A 387 -2.35 -53.81 17.63
N PRO A 388 -2.98 -54.95 17.20
CA PRO A 388 -2.67 -55.83 16.07
C PRO A 388 -3.88 -56.32 15.19
N SER A 389 -3.54 -56.74 13.96
CA SER A 389 -4.07 -57.85 13.11
C SER A 389 -5.57 -58.07 12.85
N SER A 390 -5.98 -58.11 11.56
CA SER A 390 -6.26 -59.37 10.81
C SER A 390 -6.90 -59.16 9.41
N THR A 391 -6.16 -59.53 8.34
CA THR A 391 -6.57 -60.18 7.04
C THR A 391 -7.61 -59.54 6.07
N PRO A 392 -7.60 -59.89 4.76
CA PRO A 392 -6.49 -59.98 3.81
C PRO A 392 -6.73 -59.18 2.50
N VAL A 393 -5.65 -59.00 1.73
CA VAL A 393 -5.60 -58.30 0.44
C VAL A 393 -6.26 -59.11 -0.68
N VAL A 394 -7.12 -58.46 -1.47
CA VAL A 394 -7.54 -58.90 -2.81
C VAL A 394 -7.32 -57.73 -3.76
N GLN A 395 -6.43 -57.89 -4.75
CA GLN A 395 -6.38 -57.04 -5.94
C GLN A 395 -7.51 -57.46 -6.89
N PRO A 396 -8.06 -56.51 -7.66
CA PRO A 396 -7.84 -56.63 -9.10
C PRO A 396 -7.54 -55.31 -9.81
N GLN A 397 -7.05 -55.51 -11.03
CA GLN A 397 -6.59 -54.57 -12.05
C GLN A 397 -7.68 -53.65 -12.60
N GLY A 398 -7.24 -52.44 -13.02
CA GLY A 398 -7.56 -51.85 -14.33
C GLY A 398 -8.88 -51.09 -14.49
N MET A 399 -8.80 -49.77 -14.67
CA MET A 399 -9.43 -49.07 -15.80
C MET A 399 -9.03 -47.59 -15.82
N GLU A 400 -8.54 -47.15 -16.98
CA GLU A 400 -8.41 -45.75 -17.39
C GLU A 400 -9.79 -45.08 -17.41
N ALA A 401 -9.86 -43.82 -16.95
CA ALA A 401 -10.86 -42.88 -17.43
C ALA A 401 -10.33 -41.44 -17.31
N GLN A 402 -10.23 -40.80 -18.46
CA GLN A 402 -9.97 -39.39 -18.67
C GLN A 402 -11.00 -38.52 -17.93
N HIS A 403 -10.56 -37.40 -17.35
CA HIS A 403 -11.43 -36.24 -17.19
C HIS A 403 -10.67 -35.00 -17.66
N GLN A 404 -11.09 -34.53 -18.83
CA GLN A 404 -10.76 -33.24 -19.42
C GLN A 404 -11.26 -32.12 -18.50
N ILE A 405 -10.43 -31.10 -18.30
CA ILE A 405 -10.89 -29.76 -17.93
C ILE A 405 -10.54 -28.88 -19.12
N GLU A 406 -11.56 -28.52 -19.88
CA GLU A 406 -11.47 -27.67 -21.06
C GLU A 406 -11.07 -26.24 -20.68
N ALA A 407 -10.07 -25.75 -21.40
CA ALA A 407 -9.70 -24.35 -21.46
C ALA A 407 -10.51 -23.66 -22.58
N GLY A 408 -11.18 -22.56 -22.22
CA GLY A 408 -11.65 -21.51 -23.13
C GLY A 408 -11.44 -20.19 -22.38
N TRP A 409 -10.97 -19.10 -22.96
CA TRP A 409 -11.50 -18.50 -24.17
C TRP A 409 -10.49 -17.57 -24.86
N GLN A 410 -10.72 -17.44 -26.17
CA GLN A 410 -9.95 -16.76 -27.20
C GLN A 410 -10.07 -15.23 -27.16
N PHE A 411 -9.04 -14.61 -27.77
CA PHE A 411 -8.93 -13.23 -28.22
C PHE A 411 -10.12 -12.78 -29.09
N VAL A 412 -10.69 -11.60 -28.81
CA VAL A 412 -10.88 -10.46 -29.73
C VAL A 412 -10.79 -9.17 -28.91
#